data_AF-A0A7J8LXI4-F1
#
_entry.id   AF-A0A7J8LXI4-F1
#
_cell.length_a   1.000
_cell.length_b   1.000
_cell.length_c   1.000
_cell.angle_alpha   90.00
_cell.angle_beta   90.00
_cell.angle_gamma   90.00
#
_symmetry.space_group_name_H-M   'P 1'
#
loop_
_entity.id
_entity.type
_entity.pdbx_description
1 polymer ?
#
loop_
_entity_poly.entity_id
_entity_poly.type
_entity_poly.pdbx_seq_one_letter_code
_entity_poly.pdbx_strand_id
1 'polypeptide(L)'
;AEEKIRVAYDKKSRKLKRLDERGAEATKVDSTRNIIRSLSTKLRIAIQVVDKISVTINKIRDDELWPLLNELIEGLSRMWKCMLKCHRNQYEVIREAKALGSIGSRNKLSDDHLTATLQLEHELISWALRFSRWIGAQKGYVRALNNWLLKCLYYEPEVTDDGIAPFSPSRVGAPPIFVICNQWSQTMDRISEREVVNSMRIFAMSLFQLWEHDKSEMHRRMMTNKDLERRGMNLDREDQKLQKEIQALDKQMVLVSGDGNSLSVSGHVVYQGETSSGNLQGSLQRIFEAMEKFSSESSKAYEELLQRVEERTGQERERVS
;
A
#
# COMPACT_ATOMS: atom_id res chain seq x y z
N ALA A 1 -8.38 -24.15 22.92
CA ALA A 1 -8.46 -24.76 24.28
C ALA A 1 -9.90 -25.10 24.64
N GLU A 2 -10.84 -24.17 24.43
CA GLU A 2 -12.29 -24.42 24.54
C GLU A 2 -12.76 -25.66 23.77
N GLU A 3 -12.37 -25.80 22.50
CA GLU A 3 -12.75 -26.95 21.67
C GLU A 3 -12.34 -28.31 22.28
N LYS A 4 -11.18 -28.37 22.95
CA LYS A 4 -10.76 -29.58 23.68
C LYS A 4 -11.67 -29.89 24.87
N ILE A 5 -12.20 -28.86 25.54
CA ILE A 5 -13.16 -28.98 26.65
C ILE A 5 -14.52 -29.43 26.11
N ARG A 6 -14.98 -28.86 24.97
CA ARG A 6 -16.21 -29.25 24.28
C ARG A 6 -16.18 -30.72 23.85
N VAL A 7 -15.10 -31.16 23.18
CA VAL A 7 -14.91 -32.57 22.80
C VAL A 7 -14.88 -33.50 24.03
N ALA A 8 -14.23 -33.09 25.11
CA ALA A 8 -14.19 -33.87 26.35
C ALA A 8 -15.57 -33.97 27.02
N TYR A 9 -16.34 -32.88 27.01
CA TYR A 9 -17.72 -32.83 27.49
C TYR A 9 -18.59 -33.81 26.69
N ASP A 10 -18.56 -33.75 25.36
CA ASP A 10 -19.34 -34.63 24.49
C ASP A 10 -18.98 -36.10 24.67
N LYS A 11 -17.68 -36.41 24.80
CA LYS A 11 -17.21 -37.78 25.06
C LYS A 11 -17.73 -38.30 26.41
N LYS A 12 -17.75 -37.45 27.45
CA LYS A 12 -18.24 -37.84 28.78
C LYS A 12 -19.77 -37.95 28.82
N SER A 13 -20.51 -37.07 28.14
CA SER A 13 -21.97 -37.20 27.97
C SER A 13 -22.34 -38.50 27.26
N ARG A 14 -21.64 -38.85 26.18
CA ARG A 14 -21.83 -40.15 25.51
C ARG A 14 -21.52 -41.33 26.42
N LYS A 15 -20.50 -41.21 27.28
CA LYS A 15 -20.16 -42.25 28.26
C LYS A 15 -21.25 -42.40 29.32
N LEU A 16 -21.81 -41.29 29.83
CA LEU A 16 -22.89 -41.31 30.81
C LEU A 16 -24.12 -42.05 30.26
N LYS A 17 -24.54 -41.71 29.03
CA LYS A 17 -25.67 -42.37 28.36
C LYS A 17 -25.50 -43.90 28.29
N ARG A 18 -24.30 -44.39 27.94
CA ARG A 18 -23.99 -45.83 27.91
C ARG A 18 -23.97 -46.49 29.29
N LEU A 19 -23.62 -45.76 30.34
CA LEU A 19 -23.62 -46.27 31.72
C LEU A 19 -25.06 -46.41 32.24
N ASP A 20 -25.92 -45.45 31.92
CA ASP A 20 -27.35 -45.48 32.27
C ASP A 20 -28.07 -46.63 31.52
N GLU A 21 -27.82 -46.79 30.21
CA GLU A 21 -28.39 -47.89 29.39
C GLU A 21 -27.99 -49.29 29.86
N ARG A 22 -26.81 -49.43 30.48
CA ARG A 22 -26.26 -50.72 30.94
C ARG A 22 -26.52 -51.02 32.42
N GLY A 23 -27.24 -50.15 33.12
CA GLY A 23 -27.52 -50.32 34.56
C GLY A 23 -26.25 -50.33 35.42
N ALA A 24 -25.27 -49.46 35.12
CA ALA A 24 -24.03 -49.40 35.87
C ALA A 24 -24.22 -48.94 37.33
N GLU A 25 -23.27 -49.29 38.20
CA GLU A 25 -23.26 -48.89 39.62
C GLU A 25 -23.42 -47.37 39.80
N ALA A 26 -24.27 -46.97 40.76
CA ALA A 26 -24.61 -45.57 41.03
C ALA A 26 -23.37 -44.67 41.25
N THR A 27 -22.33 -45.17 41.92
CA THR A 27 -21.09 -44.44 42.19
C THR A 27 -20.33 -44.06 40.89
N LYS A 28 -20.32 -44.95 39.89
CA LYS A 28 -19.69 -44.70 38.58
C LYS A 28 -20.48 -43.71 37.73
N VAL A 29 -21.81 -43.77 37.82
CA VAL A 29 -22.73 -42.82 37.18
C VAL A 29 -22.52 -41.42 37.78
N ASP A 30 -22.52 -41.30 39.10
CA ASP A 30 -22.35 -40.02 39.79
C ASP A 30 -20.97 -39.39 39.59
N SER A 31 -19.90 -40.20 39.60
CA SER A 31 -18.56 -39.74 39.23
C SER A 31 -18.54 -39.13 37.81
N THR A 32 -19.21 -39.79 36.85
CA THR A 32 -19.29 -39.30 35.47
C THR A 32 -20.12 -38.01 35.38
N ARG A 33 -21.24 -37.91 36.10
CA ARG A 33 -22.04 -36.67 36.20
C ARG A 33 -21.24 -35.51 36.78
N ASN A 34 -20.42 -35.74 37.81
CA ASN A 34 -19.60 -34.70 38.41
C ASN A 34 -18.54 -34.16 37.43
N ILE A 35 -17.92 -35.04 36.63
CA ILE A 35 -17.00 -34.60 35.56
C ILE A 35 -17.74 -33.75 34.51
N ILE A 36 -18.94 -34.16 34.10
CA ILE A 36 -19.77 -33.40 33.13
C ILE A 36 -20.12 -32.02 33.69
N ARG A 37 -20.57 -31.92 34.94
CA ARG A 37 -20.87 -30.64 35.61
C ARG A 37 -19.64 -29.72 35.67
N SER A 38 -18.47 -30.27 35.98
CA SER A 38 -17.21 -29.53 35.98
C SER A 38 -16.86 -29.00 34.59
N LEU A 39 -16.95 -29.86 33.55
CA LEU A 39 -16.68 -29.47 32.16
C LEU A 39 -17.68 -28.43 31.65
N SER A 40 -18.96 -28.58 31.96
CA SER A 40 -20.02 -27.62 31.62
C SER A 40 -19.75 -26.25 32.27
N THR A 41 -19.36 -26.24 33.55
CA THR A 41 -18.99 -24.99 34.24
C THR A 41 -17.78 -24.32 33.58
N LYS A 42 -16.75 -25.09 33.22
CA LYS A 42 -15.58 -24.56 32.48
C LYS A 42 -15.95 -23.99 31.11
N LEU A 43 -16.83 -24.67 30.37
CA LEU A 43 -17.30 -24.19 29.07
C LEU A 43 -18.11 -22.89 29.22
N ARG A 44 -19.00 -22.81 30.20
CA ARG A 44 -19.75 -21.59 30.50
C ARG A 44 -18.82 -20.42 30.87
N ILE A 45 -17.81 -20.66 31.70
CA ILE A 45 -16.81 -19.64 32.03
C ILE A 45 -16.06 -19.20 30.78
N ALA A 46 -15.66 -20.13 29.91
CA ALA A 46 -14.97 -19.81 28.66
C ALA A 46 -15.82 -18.91 27.74
N ILE A 47 -17.11 -19.23 27.58
CA ILE A 47 -18.06 -18.42 26.82
C ILE A 47 -18.18 -17.02 27.43
N GLN A 48 -18.37 -16.91 28.75
CA GLN A 48 -18.47 -15.61 29.44
C GLN A 48 -17.19 -14.76 29.29
N VAL A 49 -16.02 -15.38 29.25
CA VAL A 49 -14.75 -14.69 28.99
C VAL A 49 -14.71 -14.17 27.56
N VAL A 50 -15.09 -14.99 26.58
CA VAL A 50 -15.17 -14.58 25.17
C VAL A 50 -16.16 -13.42 24.99
N ASP A 51 -17.36 -13.51 25.58
CA ASP A 51 -18.37 -12.45 25.51
C ASP A 51 -17.84 -11.12 26.07
N LYS A 52 -17.17 -11.14 27.22
CA LYS A 52 -16.56 -9.95 27.82
C LYS A 52 -15.47 -9.34 26.93
N ILE A 53 -14.64 -10.19 26.31
CA ILE A 53 -13.61 -9.74 25.36
C ILE A 53 -14.27 -9.12 24.13
N SER A 54 -15.30 -9.76 23.56
CA SER A 54 -16.04 -9.26 22.40
C SER A 54 -16.69 -7.90 22.66
N VAL A 55 -17.32 -7.71 23.82
CA VAL A 55 -17.88 -6.41 24.24
C VAL A 55 -16.79 -5.35 24.32
N THR A 56 -15.63 -5.69 24.88
CA THR A 56 -14.49 -4.77 24.98
C THR A 56 -13.95 -4.39 23.59
N ILE A 57 -13.82 -5.36 22.68
CA ILE A 57 -13.40 -5.12 21.29
C ILE A 57 -14.39 -4.22 20.56
N ASN A 58 -15.69 -4.49 20.69
CA ASN A 58 -16.73 -3.66 20.07
C ASN A 58 -16.67 -2.22 20.58
N LYS A 59 -16.48 -2.02 21.90
CA LYS A 59 -16.31 -0.70 22.49
C LYS A 59 -15.09 0.05 21.93
N ILE A 60 -13.92 -0.59 21.91
CA ILE A 60 -12.70 0.02 21.35
C ILE A 60 -12.89 0.35 19.88
N ARG A 61 -13.56 -0.52 19.11
CA ARG A 61 -13.81 -0.31 17.68
C ARG A 61 -14.75 0.87 17.42
N ASP A 62 -15.89 0.90 18.09
CA ASP A 62 -16.98 1.82 17.75
C ASP A 62 -16.86 3.17 18.48
N ASP A 63 -16.35 3.18 19.71
CA ASP A 63 -16.29 4.39 20.54
C ASP A 63 -14.92 5.09 20.46
N GLU A 64 -13.83 4.33 20.36
CA GLU A 64 -12.47 4.89 20.42
C GLU A 64 -11.81 4.98 19.04
N LEU A 65 -11.83 3.90 18.26
CA LEU A 65 -11.16 3.83 16.97
C LEU A 65 -11.90 4.63 15.90
N TRP A 66 -13.24 4.56 15.87
CA TRP A 66 -14.04 5.21 14.83
C TRP A 66 -13.82 6.73 14.74
N PRO A 67 -13.85 7.51 15.83
CA PRO A 67 -13.52 8.95 15.77
C PRO A 67 -12.12 9.23 15.25
N LEU A 68 -11.12 8.45 15.68
CA LEU A 68 -9.73 8.60 15.24
C LEU A 68 -9.57 8.34 13.74
N LEU A 69 -10.31 7.37 13.21
CA LEU A 69 -10.29 7.10 11.77
C LEU A 69 -10.95 8.21 10.97
N ASN A 70 -12.04 8.82 11.46
CA ASN A 70 -12.63 9.98 10.80
C ASN A 70 -11.66 11.15 10.76
N GLU A 71 -11.00 11.47 11.88
CA GLU A 71 -9.98 12.52 11.93
C GLU A 71 -8.81 12.23 10.96
N LEU A 72 -8.38 10.97 10.88
CA LEU A 72 -7.34 10.55 9.94
C LEU A 72 -7.77 10.72 8.48
N ILE A 73 -8.98 10.28 8.13
CA ILE A 73 -9.54 10.40 6.77
C ILE A 73 -9.66 11.88 6.38
N GLU A 74 -10.15 12.72 7.28
CA GLU A 74 -10.20 14.17 7.07
C GLU A 74 -8.80 14.78 6.89
N GLY A 75 -7.85 14.39 7.74
CA GLY A 75 -6.46 14.83 7.67
C GLY A 75 -5.82 14.48 6.33
N LEU A 76 -6.03 13.24 5.86
CA LEU A 76 -5.55 12.78 4.56
C LEU A 76 -6.26 13.50 3.41
N SER A 77 -7.56 13.77 3.49
CA SER A 77 -8.28 14.59 2.50
C SER A 77 -7.66 15.98 2.38
N ARG A 78 -7.42 16.67 3.51
CA ARG A 78 -6.76 17.98 3.54
C ARG A 78 -5.35 17.92 2.93
N MET A 79 -4.57 16.90 3.30
CA MET A 79 -3.24 16.69 2.75
C MET A 79 -3.27 16.50 1.22
N TRP A 80 -4.15 15.64 0.70
CA TRP A 80 -4.24 15.40 -0.74
C TRP A 80 -4.68 16.62 -1.54
N LYS A 81 -5.59 17.44 -0.99
CA LYS A 81 -5.95 18.75 -1.56
C LYS A 81 -4.75 19.69 -1.65
N CYS A 82 -3.93 19.75 -0.60
CA CYS A 82 -2.69 20.53 -0.60
C CYS A 82 -1.67 20.00 -1.61
N MET A 83 -1.50 18.68 -1.69
CA MET A 83 -0.60 18.02 -2.65
C MET A 83 -1.03 18.27 -4.10
N LEU A 84 -2.33 18.17 -4.39
CA LEU A 84 -2.89 18.50 -5.69
C LEU A 84 -2.57 19.94 -6.10
N LYS A 85 -2.81 20.90 -5.20
CA LYS A 85 -2.47 22.32 -5.47
C LYS A 85 -0.97 22.51 -5.73
N CYS A 86 -0.12 21.85 -4.93
CA CYS A 86 1.33 21.92 -5.08
C CYS A 86 1.79 21.38 -6.44
N HIS A 87 1.37 20.16 -6.79
CA HIS A 87 1.79 19.48 -8.02
C HIS A 87 1.23 20.14 -9.27
N ARG A 88 0.00 20.66 -9.22
CA ARG A 88 -0.55 21.48 -10.30
C ARG A 88 0.27 22.74 -10.53
N ASN A 89 0.64 23.46 -9.48
CA ASN A 89 1.50 24.64 -9.61
C ASN A 89 2.88 24.27 -10.19
N GLN A 90 3.48 23.16 -9.75
CA GLN A 90 4.75 22.67 -10.29
C GLN A 90 4.64 22.33 -11.77
N TYR A 91 3.57 21.63 -12.17
CA TYR A 91 3.29 21.31 -13.56
C TYR A 91 3.10 22.56 -14.43
N GLU A 92 2.29 23.52 -13.98
CA GLU A 92 2.06 24.79 -14.68
C GLU A 92 3.37 25.58 -14.87
N VAL A 93 4.17 25.71 -13.81
CA VAL A 93 5.47 26.40 -13.85
C VAL A 93 6.43 25.74 -14.84
N ILE A 94 6.52 24.41 -14.87
CA ILE A 94 7.45 23.69 -15.76
C ILE A 94 6.96 23.70 -17.21
N ARG A 95 5.65 23.66 -17.42
CA ARG A 95 5.03 23.80 -18.74
C ARG A 95 5.27 25.19 -19.33
N GLU A 96 5.23 26.22 -18.49
CA GLU A 96 5.42 27.63 -18.89
C GLU A 96 6.88 28.07 -18.91
N ALA A 97 7.77 27.33 -18.24
CA ALA A 97 9.20 27.54 -18.34
C ALA A 97 9.62 27.48 -19.81
N LYS A 98 10.21 28.56 -20.32
CA LYS A 98 10.92 28.51 -21.61
C LYS A 98 11.97 27.42 -21.50
N ALA A 99 12.15 26.65 -22.59
CA ALA A 99 13.14 25.58 -22.75
C ALA A 99 14.22 25.72 -21.69
N LEU A 100 14.27 24.80 -20.70
CA LEU A 100 15.42 24.72 -19.78
C LEU A 100 16.62 24.84 -20.70
N GLY A 101 17.28 26.01 -20.67
CA GLY A 101 18.05 26.49 -21.82
C GLY A 101 19.10 25.44 -22.19
N SER A 102 19.76 25.58 -23.34
CA SER A 102 20.96 24.79 -23.61
C SER A 102 22.00 25.06 -22.50
N ILE A 103 21.90 24.36 -21.37
CA ILE A 103 22.86 24.30 -20.27
C ILE A 103 23.95 23.41 -20.84
N GLY A 104 24.75 24.01 -21.71
CA GLY A 104 25.66 23.27 -22.56
C GLY A 104 26.01 24.03 -23.83
N SER A 105 26.34 25.32 -23.70
CA SER A 105 27.37 25.85 -24.60
C SER A 105 28.53 24.84 -24.58
N ARG A 106 28.91 24.38 -25.78
CA ARG A 106 29.91 23.35 -26.11
C ARG A 106 31.33 23.74 -25.67
N ASN A 107 31.49 24.29 -24.47
CA ASN A 107 32.72 24.79 -23.90
C ASN A 107 32.94 24.10 -22.57
N LYS A 108 33.58 22.92 -22.63
CA LYS A 108 34.02 22.08 -21.51
C LYS A 108 32.93 21.75 -20.48
N LEU A 109 32.27 20.60 -20.64
CA LEU A 109 31.60 19.92 -19.53
C LEU A 109 32.61 19.77 -18.38
N SER A 110 32.46 20.60 -17.34
CA SER A 110 33.27 20.55 -16.11
C SER A 110 32.97 19.26 -15.34
N ASP A 111 33.92 18.82 -14.52
CA ASP A 111 33.77 17.75 -13.52
C ASP A 111 32.49 17.92 -12.68
N ASP A 112 32.11 19.19 -12.44
CA ASP A 112 30.93 19.58 -11.70
C ASP A 112 29.62 19.20 -12.41
N HIS A 113 29.57 19.28 -13.74
CA HIS A 113 28.37 18.90 -14.51
C HIS A 113 28.12 17.39 -14.44
N LEU A 114 29.17 16.59 -14.58
CA LEU A 114 29.06 15.13 -14.47
C LEU A 114 28.62 14.72 -13.06
N THR A 115 29.17 15.38 -12.04
CA THR A 115 28.79 15.16 -10.64
C THR A 115 27.34 15.55 -10.37
N ALA A 116 26.89 16.69 -10.92
CA ALA A 116 25.51 17.16 -10.76
C ALA A 116 24.49 16.24 -11.46
N THR A 117 24.80 15.76 -12.67
CA THR A 117 23.96 14.79 -13.39
C THR A 117 23.82 13.49 -12.58
N LEU A 118 24.94 12.96 -12.07
CA LEU A 118 24.95 11.75 -11.25
C LEU A 118 24.15 11.92 -9.95
N GLN A 119 24.29 13.07 -9.28
CA GLN A 119 23.52 13.37 -8.07
C GLN A 119 22.03 13.47 -8.36
N LEU A 120 21.63 14.16 -9.44
CA LEU A 120 20.23 14.27 -9.84
C LEU A 120 19.62 12.89 -10.10
N GLU A 121 20.37 11.99 -10.75
CA GLU A 121 19.90 10.64 -11.04
C GLU A 121 19.67 9.82 -9.76
N HIS A 122 20.62 9.84 -8.83
CA HIS A 122 20.46 9.21 -7.51
C HIS A 122 19.22 9.73 -6.76
N GLU A 123 19.02 11.04 -6.75
CA GLU A 123 17.87 11.65 -6.08
C GLU A 123 16.55 11.28 -6.76
N LEU A 124 16.50 11.17 -8.09
CA LEU A 124 15.31 10.73 -8.82
C LEU A 124 14.95 9.27 -8.52
N ILE A 125 15.95 8.37 -8.51
CA ILE A 125 15.71 6.96 -8.19
C ILE A 125 15.26 6.82 -6.73
N SER A 126 15.94 7.52 -5.81
CA SER A 126 15.57 7.59 -4.39
C SER A 126 14.15 8.12 -4.20
N TRP A 127 13.78 9.18 -4.93
CA TRP A 127 12.44 9.76 -4.88
C TRP A 127 11.37 8.77 -5.35
N ALA A 128 11.58 8.11 -6.49
CA ALA A 128 10.65 7.11 -7.02
C ALA A 128 10.42 5.94 -6.05
N LEU A 129 11.51 5.42 -5.46
CA LEU A 129 11.44 4.34 -4.48
C LEU A 129 10.72 4.78 -3.20
N ARG A 130 11.03 5.97 -2.68
CA ARG A 130 10.39 6.52 -1.47
C ARG A 130 8.91 6.78 -1.68
N PHE A 131 8.55 7.35 -2.84
CA PHE A 131 7.16 7.59 -3.20
C PHE A 131 6.37 6.28 -3.24
N SER A 132 6.87 5.27 -3.96
CA SER A 132 6.21 3.97 -4.04
C SER A 132 6.09 3.28 -2.67
N ARG A 133 7.14 3.33 -1.84
CA ARG A 133 7.09 2.79 -0.46
C ARG A 133 6.08 3.51 0.42
N TRP A 134 5.99 4.83 0.31
CA TRP A 134 5.04 5.64 1.08
C TRP A 134 3.59 5.28 0.70
N ILE A 135 3.29 5.21 -0.60
CA ILE A 135 1.96 4.79 -1.08
C ILE A 135 1.66 3.35 -0.67
N GLY A 136 2.63 2.45 -0.83
CA GLY A 136 2.52 1.05 -0.39
C GLY A 136 2.24 0.92 1.11
N ALA A 137 2.87 1.74 1.95
CA ALA A 137 2.64 1.77 3.38
C ALA A 137 1.22 2.24 3.73
N GLN A 138 0.70 3.27 3.04
CA GLN A 138 -0.69 3.71 3.24
C GLN A 138 -1.68 2.61 2.83
N LYS A 139 -1.52 2.00 1.65
CA LYS A 139 -2.35 0.88 1.20
C LYS A 139 -2.29 -0.29 2.18
N GLY A 140 -1.09 -0.64 2.64
CA GLY A 140 -0.86 -1.72 3.60
C GLY A 140 -1.55 -1.47 4.94
N TYR A 141 -1.48 -0.25 5.46
CA TYR A 141 -2.17 0.15 6.69
C TYR A 141 -3.69 -0.03 6.57
N VAL A 142 -4.30 0.53 5.51
CA VAL A 142 -5.75 0.46 5.30
C VAL A 142 -6.22 -0.99 5.11
N ARG A 143 -5.48 -1.81 4.35
CA ARG A 143 -5.78 -3.24 4.20
C ARG A 143 -5.69 -4.00 5.51
N ALA A 144 -4.65 -3.74 6.32
CA ALA A 144 -4.48 -4.39 7.61
C ALA A 144 -5.63 -4.04 8.57
N LEU A 145 -6.03 -2.77 8.60
CA LEU A 145 -7.18 -2.28 9.35
C LEU A 145 -8.48 -2.95 8.91
N ASN A 146 -8.76 -2.98 7.60
CA ASN A 146 -9.96 -3.62 7.06
C ASN A 146 -10.01 -5.12 7.40
N ASN A 147 -8.87 -5.82 7.27
CA ASN A 147 -8.78 -7.25 7.61
C ASN A 147 -8.95 -7.51 9.11
N TRP A 148 -8.47 -6.62 9.97
CA TRP A 148 -8.71 -6.71 11.41
C TRP A 148 -10.21 -6.52 11.72
N LEU A 149 -10.84 -5.49 11.14
CA LEU A 149 -12.26 -5.25 11.31
C LEU A 149 -13.07 -6.48 10.92
N LEU A 150 -12.83 -7.07 9.74
CA LEU A 150 -13.54 -8.27 9.29
C LEU A 150 -13.47 -9.45 10.29
N LYS A 151 -12.43 -9.55 11.11
CA LYS A 151 -12.35 -10.58 12.18
C LYS A 151 -13.24 -10.28 13.39
N CYS A 152 -13.66 -9.03 13.56
CA CYS A 152 -14.59 -8.61 14.60
C CYS A 152 -16.06 -8.89 14.25
N LEU A 153 -16.35 -9.37 13.03
CA LEU A 153 -17.68 -9.85 12.65
C LEU A 153 -17.72 -11.37 12.73
N TYR A 154 -18.75 -11.89 13.38
CA TYR A 154 -19.15 -13.28 13.19
C TYR A 154 -19.97 -13.34 11.90
N TYR A 155 -19.30 -13.32 10.75
CA TYR A 155 -19.94 -13.47 9.45
C TYR A 155 -19.92 -14.94 9.05
N GLU A 156 -21.06 -15.62 9.18
CA GLU A 156 -21.30 -16.86 8.44
C GLU A 156 -21.86 -16.47 7.07
N PRO A 157 -21.11 -16.73 5.97
CA PRO A 157 -21.59 -16.40 4.63
C PRO A 157 -22.87 -17.18 4.34
N GLU A 158 -23.95 -16.45 4.01
CA GLU A 158 -25.19 -17.07 3.58
C GLU A 158 -24.95 -17.77 2.23
N VAL A 159 -25.04 -19.10 2.24
CA VAL A 159 -24.96 -19.91 1.02
C VAL A 159 -26.37 -19.95 0.44
N THR A 160 -26.53 -19.27 -0.68
CA THR A 160 -27.75 -19.29 -1.49
C THR A 160 -27.59 -20.30 -2.64
N ASP A 161 -28.68 -20.66 -3.32
CA ASP A 161 -28.63 -21.58 -4.48
C ASP A 161 -27.73 -21.05 -5.61
N ASP A 162 -27.47 -19.73 -5.65
CA ASP A 162 -26.59 -19.04 -6.61
C ASP A 162 -25.12 -18.93 -6.12
N GLY A 163 -24.79 -19.50 -4.95
CA GLY A 163 -23.45 -19.45 -4.34
C GLY A 163 -23.38 -18.57 -3.08
N ILE A 164 -22.16 -18.19 -2.69
CA ILE A 164 -21.91 -17.37 -1.49
C ILE A 164 -22.39 -15.95 -1.78
N ALA A 165 -23.37 -15.47 -0.99
CA ALA A 165 -23.89 -14.12 -1.15
C ALA A 165 -22.79 -13.05 -0.96
N PRO A 166 -22.75 -12.00 -1.80
CA PRO A 166 -21.83 -10.88 -1.62
C PRO A 166 -22.06 -10.20 -0.27
N PHE A 167 -20.98 -9.83 0.42
CA PHE A 167 -21.08 -9.14 1.71
C PHE A 167 -21.88 -7.84 1.58
N SER A 168 -23.01 -7.76 2.30
CA SER A 168 -23.85 -6.56 2.38
C SER A 168 -23.85 -6.04 3.83
N PRO A 169 -23.16 -4.91 4.10
CA PRO A 169 -23.08 -4.37 5.46
C PRO A 169 -24.44 -4.02 6.07
N SER A 170 -25.39 -3.60 5.23
CA SER A 170 -26.76 -3.24 5.62
C SER A 170 -27.58 -4.45 6.09
N ARG A 171 -27.31 -5.65 5.57
CA ARG A 171 -28.03 -6.89 5.91
C ARG A 171 -27.55 -7.51 7.22
N VAL A 172 -26.32 -7.22 7.64
CA VAL A 172 -25.67 -7.81 8.82
C VAL A 172 -25.69 -6.85 10.03
N GLY A 173 -26.24 -5.64 9.88
CA GLY A 173 -26.17 -4.61 10.93
C GLY A 173 -24.75 -4.19 11.25
N ALA A 174 -23.84 -4.27 10.26
CA ALA A 174 -22.43 -3.98 10.47
C ALA A 174 -22.23 -2.48 10.79
N PRO A 175 -21.50 -2.14 11.85
CA PRO A 175 -21.21 -0.75 12.21
C PRO A 175 -20.60 0.06 11.05
N PRO A 176 -20.80 1.39 10.99
CA PRO A 176 -20.33 2.25 9.88
C PRO A 176 -18.85 2.08 9.54
N ILE A 177 -18.01 1.90 10.56
CA ILE A 177 -16.57 1.70 10.44
C ILE A 177 -16.20 0.57 9.47
N PHE A 178 -17.01 -0.49 9.38
CA PHE A 178 -16.78 -1.59 8.44
C PHE A 178 -16.97 -1.17 7.00
N VAL A 179 -18.06 -0.45 6.73
CA VAL A 179 -18.40 0.01 5.38
C VAL A 179 -17.34 0.97 4.88
N ILE A 180 -16.97 1.91 5.75
CA ILE A 180 -16.04 2.98 5.42
C ILE A 180 -14.63 2.42 5.23
N CYS A 181 -14.13 1.58 6.13
CA CYS A 181 -12.81 0.97 5.97
C CYS A 181 -12.73 0.02 4.77
N ASN A 182 -13.80 -0.73 4.47
CA ASN A 182 -13.83 -1.58 3.29
C ASN A 182 -13.82 -0.76 2.00
N GLN A 183 -14.65 0.30 1.93
CA GLN A 183 -14.64 1.23 0.81
C GLN A 183 -13.28 1.92 0.67
N TRP A 184 -12.68 2.37 1.78
CA TRP A 184 -11.37 3.00 1.80
C TRP A 184 -10.29 2.07 1.26
N SER A 185 -10.28 0.80 1.69
CA SER A 185 -9.36 -0.22 1.16
C SER A 185 -9.52 -0.40 -0.35
N GLN A 186 -10.75 -0.54 -0.84
CA GLN A 186 -11.03 -0.71 -2.27
C GLN A 186 -10.62 0.52 -3.09
N THR A 187 -10.88 1.72 -2.56
CA THR A 187 -10.52 2.97 -3.22
C THR A 187 -8.99 3.12 -3.29
N MET A 188 -8.28 2.82 -2.20
CA MET A 188 -6.82 2.82 -2.17
C MET A 188 -6.21 1.79 -3.13
N ASP A 189 -6.85 0.63 -3.33
CA ASP A 189 -6.39 -0.38 -4.29
C ASP A 189 -6.56 0.05 -5.76
N ARG A 190 -7.54 0.90 -6.05
CA ARG A 190 -7.79 1.41 -7.41
C ARG A 190 -6.79 2.48 -7.85
N ILE A 191 -6.34 3.33 -6.93
CA ILE A 191 -5.39 4.39 -7.23
C ILE A 191 -4.02 3.77 -7.52
N SER A 192 -3.44 4.05 -8.68
CA SER A 192 -2.16 3.47 -9.08
C SER A 192 -1.04 4.49 -9.08
N GLU A 193 0.03 4.23 -8.31
CA GLU A 193 1.27 5.02 -8.31
C GLU A 193 2.16 4.76 -9.54
N ARG A 194 1.75 3.86 -10.44
CA ARG A 194 2.57 3.36 -11.55
C ARG A 194 3.02 4.45 -12.49
N GLU A 195 2.11 5.33 -12.89
CA GLU A 195 2.40 6.39 -13.86
C GLU A 195 3.47 7.34 -13.33
N VAL A 196 3.36 7.73 -12.05
CA VAL A 196 4.34 8.58 -11.36
C VAL A 196 5.72 7.92 -11.30
N VAL A 197 5.77 6.68 -10.81
CA VAL A 197 7.03 5.91 -10.67
C VAL A 197 7.67 5.68 -12.03
N ASN A 198 6.87 5.38 -13.06
CA ASN A 198 7.36 5.15 -14.42
C ASN A 198 7.90 6.43 -15.06
N SER A 199 7.22 7.58 -14.89
CA SER A 199 7.73 8.87 -15.37
C SER A 199 9.08 9.23 -14.73
N MET A 200 9.24 9.00 -13.43
CA MET A 200 10.53 9.21 -12.75
C MET A 200 11.61 8.25 -13.25
N ARG A 201 11.25 6.98 -13.46
CA ARG A 201 12.18 5.97 -14.01
C ARG A 201 12.65 6.33 -15.41
N ILE A 202 11.74 6.73 -16.30
CA ILE A 202 12.08 7.16 -17.67
C ILE A 202 13.04 8.36 -17.62
N PHE A 203 12.81 9.29 -16.69
CA PHE A 203 13.72 10.43 -16.52
C PHE A 203 15.10 9.99 -16.03
N ALA A 204 15.16 9.13 -15.00
CA ALA A 204 16.42 8.57 -14.50
C ALA A 204 17.19 7.83 -15.60
N MET A 205 16.53 7.00 -16.41
CA MET A 205 17.16 6.31 -17.54
C MET A 205 17.70 7.29 -18.61
N SER A 206 17.00 8.40 -18.84
CA SER A 206 17.46 9.43 -19.78
C SER A 206 18.71 10.15 -19.27
N LEU A 207 18.81 10.36 -17.96
CA LEU A 207 20.02 10.89 -17.32
C LEU A 207 21.16 9.88 -17.31
N PHE A 208 20.86 8.60 -17.08
CA PHE A 208 21.85 7.52 -17.14
C PHE A 208 22.55 7.48 -18.50
N GLN A 209 21.77 7.53 -19.59
CA GLN A 209 22.30 7.56 -20.95
C GLN A 209 23.17 8.79 -21.22
N LEU A 210 22.77 9.95 -20.69
CA LEU A 210 23.55 11.18 -20.78
C LEU A 210 24.88 11.04 -20.00
N TRP A 211 24.82 10.50 -18.79
CA TRP A 211 25.98 10.27 -17.95
C TRP A 211 26.94 9.24 -18.56
N GLU A 212 26.43 8.16 -19.15
CA GLU A 212 27.24 7.13 -19.84
C GLU A 212 27.95 7.70 -21.07
N HIS A 213 27.26 8.57 -21.82
CA HIS A 213 27.85 9.33 -22.92
C HIS A 213 28.98 10.25 -22.44
N ASP A 214 28.73 11.05 -21.40
CA ASP A 214 29.71 12.00 -20.85
C ASP A 214 30.90 11.28 -20.18
N LYS A 215 30.65 10.18 -19.47
CA LYS A 215 31.68 9.27 -18.93
C LYS A 215 32.55 8.72 -20.05
N SER A 216 31.96 8.26 -21.15
CA SER A 216 32.69 7.71 -22.30
C SER A 216 33.55 8.77 -23.00
N GLU A 217 33.03 9.99 -23.13
CA GLU A 217 33.80 11.12 -23.67
C GLU A 217 34.98 11.48 -22.76
N MET A 218 34.77 11.47 -21.44
CA MET A 218 35.83 11.72 -20.47
C MET A 218 36.90 10.61 -20.47
N HIS A 219 36.53 9.33 -20.53
CA HIS A 219 37.48 8.23 -20.66
C HIS A 219 38.35 8.37 -21.92
N ARG A 220 37.77 8.80 -23.04
CA ARG A 220 38.51 9.09 -24.28
C ARG A 220 39.56 10.19 -24.09
N ARG A 221 39.25 11.22 -23.29
CA ARG A 221 40.20 12.28 -22.93
C ARG A 221 41.28 11.78 -21.94
N MET A 222 40.93 10.89 -21.02
CA MET A 222 41.87 10.30 -20.03
C MET A 222 42.97 9.44 -20.66
N MET A 223 42.72 8.78 -21.80
CA MET A 223 43.73 8.02 -22.55
C MET A 223 44.94 8.87 -23.00
N THR A 224 44.81 10.20 -22.95
CA THR A 224 45.89 11.15 -23.27
C THR A 224 46.60 11.72 -22.03
N ASN A 225 46.18 11.40 -20.80
CA ASN A 225 46.76 11.93 -19.56
C ASN A 225 46.69 10.92 -18.39
N LYS A 226 47.84 10.35 -18.00
CA LYS A 226 47.95 9.23 -17.03
C LYS A 226 47.58 9.57 -15.57
N ASP A 227 47.50 10.85 -15.21
CA ASP A 227 47.14 11.28 -13.84
C ASP A 227 45.64 11.08 -13.49
N LEU A 228 44.84 10.55 -14.41
CA LEU A 228 43.39 10.40 -14.27
C LEU A 228 42.90 8.97 -13.98
N GLU A 229 43.79 7.99 -13.81
CA GLU A 229 43.42 6.57 -13.57
C GLU A 229 42.57 6.36 -12.30
N ARG A 230 42.93 7.01 -11.17
CA ARG A 230 42.15 6.93 -9.92
C ARG A 230 40.73 7.48 -10.08
N ARG A 231 40.52 8.40 -11.03
CA ARG A 231 39.22 9.01 -11.32
C ARG A 231 38.31 8.07 -12.12
N GLY A 232 38.87 7.31 -13.07
CA GLY A 232 38.17 6.24 -13.77
C GLY A 232 37.58 5.20 -12.81
N MET A 233 38.40 4.72 -11.86
CA MET A 233 37.95 3.75 -10.85
C MET A 233 36.78 4.26 -9.99
N ASN A 234 36.75 5.54 -9.63
CA ASN A 234 35.64 6.13 -8.88
C ASN A 234 34.36 6.18 -9.71
N LEU A 235 34.44 6.54 -10.98
CA LEU A 235 33.28 6.59 -11.88
C LEU A 235 32.71 5.20 -12.15
N ASP A 236 33.56 4.20 -12.27
CA ASP A 236 33.14 2.80 -12.40
C ASP A 236 32.44 2.28 -11.14
N ARG A 237 32.88 2.75 -9.96
CA ARG A 237 32.21 2.42 -8.70
C ARG A 237 30.82 3.05 -8.61
N GLU A 238 30.68 4.32 -9.01
CA GLU A 238 29.38 4.99 -9.04
C GLU A 238 28.44 4.37 -10.08
N ASP A 239 28.96 3.98 -11.26
CA ASP A 239 28.21 3.21 -12.27
C ASP A 239 27.57 1.94 -11.67
N GLN A 240 28.37 1.13 -10.98
CA GLN A 240 27.91 -0.11 -10.37
C GLN A 240 26.86 0.14 -9.29
N LYS A 241 26.95 1.25 -8.56
CA LYS A 241 25.97 1.63 -7.55
C LYS A 241 24.67 2.06 -8.21
N LEU A 242 24.76 2.87 -9.26
CA LEU A 242 23.62 3.37 -10.02
C LEU A 242 22.86 2.23 -10.70
N GLN A 243 23.55 1.29 -11.33
CA GLN A 243 22.96 0.08 -11.90
C GLN A 243 22.19 -0.74 -10.85
N LYS A 244 22.71 -0.87 -9.61
CA LYS A 244 22.00 -1.56 -8.52
C LYS A 244 20.73 -0.82 -8.11
N GLU A 245 20.76 0.52 -8.09
CA GLU A 245 19.61 1.35 -7.77
C GLU A 245 18.53 1.28 -8.86
N ILE A 246 18.92 1.32 -10.14
CA ILE A 246 18.02 1.13 -11.28
C ILE A 246 17.37 -0.27 -11.22
N GLN A 247 18.14 -1.32 -10.95
CA GLN A 247 17.60 -2.67 -10.77
C GLN A 247 16.61 -2.76 -9.60
N ALA A 248 16.84 -2.01 -8.51
CA ALA A 248 15.90 -1.96 -7.40
C ALA A 248 14.59 -1.24 -7.82
N LEU A 249 14.69 -0.18 -8.61
CA LEU A 249 13.54 0.53 -9.17
C LEU A 249 12.75 -0.34 -10.15
N ASP A 250 13.42 -1.12 -10.99
CA ASP A 250 12.78 -2.08 -11.91
C ASP A 250 11.99 -3.15 -11.14
N LYS A 251 12.59 -3.72 -10.09
CA LYS A 251 11.89 -4.66 -9.20
C LYS A 251 10.67 -4.04 -8.55
N GLN A 252 10.78 -2.78 -8.11
CA GLN A 252 9.65 -2.05 -7.53
C GLN A 252 8.53 -1.84 -8.57
N MET A 253 8.89 -1.53 -9.82
CA MET A 253 7.92 -1.38 -10.91
C MET A 253 7.13 -2.66 -11.18
N VAL A 254 7.77 -3.82 -11.13
CA VAL A 254 7.07 -5.12 -11.26
C VAL A 254 6.04 -5.30 -10.14
N LEU A 255 6.40 -4.95 -8.91
CA LEU A 255 5.49 -5.05 -7.76
C LEU A 255 4.28 -4.11 -7.87
N VAL A 256 4.49 -2.90 -8.40
CA VAL A 256 3.41 -1.91 -8.62
C VAL A 256 2.47 -2.33 -9.77
N SER A 257 2.93 -3.16 -10.70
CA SER A 257 2.13 -3.60 -11.84
C SER A 257 1.07 -4.65 -11.50
N GLY A 258 1.22 -5.42 -10.42
CA GLY A 258 0.21 -6.38 -9.94
C GLY A 258 -0.08 -7.55 -10.89
N ASP A 259 0.39 -7.49 -12.13
CA ASP A 259 0.29 -8.51 -13.14
C ASP A 259 1.71 -9.00 -13.48
N GLY A 260 1.94 -10.30 -13.33
CA GLY A 260 3.21 -10.96 -13.64
C GLY A 260 3.53 -11.00 -15.13
N ASN A 261 2.81 -10.24 -15.95
CA ASN A 261 2.88 -10.23 -17.39
C ASN A 261 3.19 -8.83 -17.93
N SER A 262 4.31 -8.24 -17.52
CA SER A 262 4.96 -7.27 -18.39
C SER A 262 5.78 -8.05 -19.40
N LEU A 263 5.21 -8.22 -20.59
CA LEU A 263 5.96 -8.58 -21.79
C LEU A 263 7.28 -7.80 -21.81
N SER A 264 8.32 -8.52 -22.18
CA SER A 264 9.60 -8.05 -22.68
C SER A 264 9.50 -6.68 -23.36
N VAL A 265 9.94 -5.62 -22.69
CA VAL A 265 10.50 -4.46 -23.40
C VAL A 265 12.03 -4.62 -23.38
N SER A 266 12.47 -5.73 -23.97
CA SER A 266 13.69 -5.79 -24.77
C SER A 266 13.45 -5.21 -26.18
N GLY A 267 12.36 -4.45 -26.34
CA GLY A 267 12.14 -3.62 -27.49
C GLY A 267 13.04 -2.40 -27.39
N HIS A 268 14.12 -2.44 -28.16
CA HIS A 268 14.91 -1.31 -28.60
C HIS A 268 13.96 -0.19 -29.06
N VAL A 269 13.50 0.66 -28.14
CA VAL A 269 12.92 1.95 -28.51
C VAL A 269 14.08 2.74 -29.05
N VAL A 270 14.20 2.74 -30.38
CA VAL A 270 15.06 3.66 -31.13
C VAL A 270 14.61 5.06 -30.72
N TYR A 271 15.27 5.64 -29.71
CA TYR A 271 15.23 7.08 -29.51
C TYR A 271 16.06 7.68 -30.63
N GLN A 272 15.36 7.95 -31.73
CA GLN A 272 15.87 8.69 -32.86
C GLN A 272 16.42 10.01 -32.33
N GLY A 273 17.72 10.19 -32.48
CA GLY A 273 18.45 11.29 -31.88
C GLY A 273 17.99 12.62 -32.42
N GLU A 274 17.48 13.49 -31.56
CA GLU A 274 17.39 14.92 -31.78
C GLU A 274 17.47 15.67 -30.43
N THR A 275 18.63 16.29 -30.21
CA THR A 275 18.87 17.50 -29.38
C THR A 275 18.61 17.46 -27.86
N SER A 276 19.69 17.21 -27.10
CA SER A 276 19.82 16.98 -25.65
C SER A 276 19.30 18.01 -24.63
N SER A 277 18.49 19.01 -24.99
CA SER A 277 17.91 19.95 -23.99
C SER A 277 16.38 19.88 -23.90
N GLY A 278 15.69 19.52 -24.98
CA GLY A 278 14.22 19.35 -24.97
C GLY A 278 13.73 18.13 -24.18
N ASN A 279 14.60 17.14 -23.93
CA ASN A 279 14.21 15.88 -23.28
C ASN A 279 14.11 16.00 -21.74
N LEU A 280 14.96 16.81 -21.08
CA LEU A 280 14.97 16.91 -19.61
C LEU A 280 13.73 17.66 -19.10
N GLN A 281 13.39 18.80 -19.72
CA GLN A 281 12.17 19.53 -19.37
C GLN A 281 10.92 18.69 -19.66
N GLY A 282 10.85 18.04 -20.82
CA GLY A 282 9.74 17.16 -21.15
C GLY A 282 9.59 15.99 -20.18
N SER A 283 10.71 15.42 -19.71
CA SER A 283 10.69 14.37 -18.68
C SER A 283 10.20 14.88 -17.33
N LEU A 284 10.67 16.05 -16.91
CA LEU A 284 10.22 16.69 -15.67
C LEU A 284 8.74 17.07 -15.74
N GLN A 285 8.27 17.59 -16.87
CA GLN A 285 6.87 17.90 -17.12
C GLN A 285 5.98 16.66 -16.95
N ARG A 286 6.37 15.52 -17.54
CA ARG A 286 5.64 14.24 -17.40
C ARG A 286 5.58 13.73 -15.96
N ILE A 287 6.60 14.00 -15.14
CA ILE A 287 6.57 13.63 -13.72
C ILE A 287 5.51 14.43 -12.98
N PHE A 288 5.48 15.75 -13.17
CA PHE A 288 4.53 16.60 -12.45
C PHE A 288 3.11 16.46 -12.97
N GLU A 289 2.92 16.18 -14.26
CA GLU A 289 1.63 15.77 -14.83
C GLU A 289 1.09 14.51 -14.15
N ALA A 290 1.93 13.47 -14.04
CA ALA A 290 1.56 12.23 -13.37
C ALA A 290 1.27 12.45 -11.87
N MET A 291 2.06 13.28 -11.19
CA MET A 291 1.85 13.62 -9.78
C MET A 291 0.57 14.42 -9.55
N GLU A 292 0.24 15.37 -10.43
CA GLU A 292 -1.01 16.12 -10.41
C GLU A 292 -2.20 15.17 -10.58
N LYS A 293 -2.17 14.32 -11.60
CA LYS A 293 -3.22 13.32 -11.87
C LYS A 293 -3.40 12.38 -10.67
N PHE A 294 -2.32 11.80 -10.15
CA PHE A 294 -2.35 10.93 -8.99
C PHE A 294 -2.93 11.63 -7.75
N SER A 295 -2.56 12.89 -7.52
CA SER A 295 -3.08 13.67 -6.39
C SER A 295 -4.53 14.07 -6.57
N SER A 296 -4.97 14.30 -7.82
CA SER A 296 -6.36 14.56 -8.17
C SER A 296 -7.24 13.34 -7.91
N GLU A 297 -6.82 12.17 -8.40
CA GLU A 297 -7.48 10.89 -8.13
C GLU A 297 -7.56 10.61 -6.62
N SER A 298 -6.46 10.86 -5.89
CA SER A 298 -6.41 10.70 -4.44
C SER A 298 -7.33 11.69 -3.72
N SER A 299 -7.32 12.97 -4.07
CA SER A 299 -8.18 13.99 -3.46
C SER A 299 -9.66 13.62 -3.64
N LYS A 300 -10.06 13.25 -4.86
CA LYS A 300 -11.42 12.84 -5.18
C LYS A 300 -11.83 11.59 -4.40
N ALA A 301 -10.95 10.60 -4.31
CA ALA A 301 -11.17 9.39 -3.53
C ALA A 301 -11.47 9.68 -2.05
N TYR A 302 -10.73 10.59 -1.41
CA TYR A 302 -10.96 10.96 -0.02
C TYR A 302 -12.20 11.86 0.15
N GLU A 303 -12.55 12.69 -0.83
CA GLU A 303 -13.81 13.45 -0.83
C GLU A 303 -15.03 12.54 -0.90
N GLU A 304 -15.04 11.57 -1.82
CA GLU A 304 -16.10 10.56 -1.92
C GLU A 304 -16.22 9.72 -0.63
N LEU A 305 -15.08 9.42 0.01
CA LEU A 305 -15.05 8.70 1.28
C LEU A 305 -15.66 9.54 2.41
N LEU A 306 -15.33 10.82 2.51
CA LEU A 306 -15.91 11.73 3.51
C LEU A 306 -17.40 11.91 3.32
N GLN A 307 -17.87 12.07 2.09
CA GLN A 307 -19.31 12.14 1.80
C GLN A 307 -20.05 10.88 2.30
N ARG A 308 -19.46 9.70 2.10
CA ARG A 308 -20.01 8.43 2.63
C ARG A 308 -20.05 8.39 4.16
N VAL A 309 -19.06 8.98 4.84
CA VAL A 309 -19.04 9.10 6.31
C VAL A 309 -20.20 9.99 6.79
N GLU A 310 -20.41 11.13 6.14
CA GLU A 310 -21.49 12.07 6.45
C GLU A 310 -22.88 11.45 6.22
N GLU A 311 -23.10 10.81 5.08
CA GLU A 311 -24.36 10.11 4.75
C GLU A 311 -24.71 9.05 5.80
N ARG A 312 -23.71 8.30 6.27
CA ARG A 312 -23.89 7.25 7.28
C ARG A 312 -24.18 7.81 8.66
N THR A 313 -23.42 8.82 9.09
CA THR A 313 -23.65 9.47 10.39
C THR A 313 -25.00 10.18 10.44
N GLY A 314 -25.48 10.74 9.31
CA GLY A 314 -26.83 11.26 9.18
C GLY A 314 -27.91 10.18 9.37
N GLN A 315 -27.78 9.05 8.65
CA GLN A 315 -28.72 7.91 8.76
C GLN A 315 -28.80 7.31 10.16
N GLU A 316 -27.70 7.29 10.92
CA GLU A 316 -27.72 6.81 12.30
C GLU A 316 -28.42 7.79 13.24
N ARG A 317 -28.24 9.10 13.07
CA ARG A 317 -28.95 10.11 13.86
C ARG A 317 -30.45 10.08 13.65
N GLU A 318 -30.90 9.85 12.41
CA GLU A 318 -32.32 9.70 12.07
C GLU A 318 -32.96 8.42 12.62
N ARG A 319 -32.20 7.33 12.78
CA ARG A 319 -32.71 6.08 13.38
C ARG A 319 -32.85 6.12 14.90
N VAL A 320 -32.10 7.01 15.56
CA VAL A 320 -32.08 7.13 17.03
C VAL A 320 -33.04 8.22 17.53
N SER A 321 -33.57 9.06 16.63
CA SER A 321 -34.58 10.10 16.91
C SER A 321 -36.00 9.56 16.74
#